data_AF-A0A194VU84-F1
#
_entry.id   AF-A0A194VU84-F1
#
_cell.length_a   1.000
_cell.length_b   1.000
_cell.length_c   1.000
_cell.angle_alpha   90.00
_cell.angle_beta   90.00
_cell.angle_gamma   90.00
#
_symmetry.space_group_name_H-M   'P 1'
#
loop_
_entity.id
_entity.type
_entity.pdbx_description
1 polymer ?
#
loop_
_entity_poly.entity_id
_entity_poly.type
_entity_poly.pdbx_seq_one_letter_code
_entity_poly.pdbx_strand_id
1 'polypeptide(L)' 'MAGQTTLYNILFRNNYAMLGAVFAGAFAFQMSFDVTTTKLWDNMNRGRQWKDIKAKYIEGGEEEEE' A
#
# COMPACT_ATOMS: atom_id res chain seq x y z
N MET A 1 20.96 -1.56 -22.98
CA MET A 1 20.70 -2.83 -23.71
C MET A 1 21.10 -4.07 -22.92
N ALA A 2 22.34 -4.21 -22.41
CA ALA A 2 22.79 -5.44 -21.75
C ALA A 2 21.95 -5.88 -20.51
N GLY A 3 21.59 -4.97 -19.61
CA GLY A 3 20.83 -5.30 -18.41
C GLY A 3 19.40 -5.79 -18.66
N GLN A 4 18.76 -5.31 -19.72
CA GLN A 4 17.40 -5.70 -20.09
C GLN A 4 17.38 -7.13 -20.67
N THR A 5 18.40 -7.47 -21.47
CA THR A 5 18.62 -8.83 -21.97
C THR A 5 18.92 -9.80 -20.83
N THR A 6 19.71 -9.39 -19.83
CA THR A 6 20.00 -10.20 -18.64
C THR A 6 18.74 -10.47 -17.81
N LEU A 7 17.94 -9.44 -17.52
CA LEU A 7 16.69 -9.58 -16.75
C LEU A 7 15.70 -10.51 -17.46
N TYR A 8 15.54 -10.35 -18.77
CA TYR A 8 14.66 -11.20 -19.57
C TYR A 8 15.09 -12.67 -19.54
N ASN A 9 16.39 -12.95 -19.73
CA ASN A 9 16.89 -14.32 -19.72
C ASN A 9 16.74 -15.00 -18.34
N ILE A 10 16.83 -14.24 -17.25
CA ILE A 10 16.73 -14.78 -15.89
C ILE A 10 15.26 -14.98 -15.47
N LEU A 11 14.40 -14.00 -15.71
CA LEU A 11 13.04 -13.98 -15.15
C LEU A 11 11.95 -14.37 -16.15
N PHE A 12 12.11 -14.03 -17.43
CA PHE A 12 10.99 -14.05 -18.39
C PHE A 12 11.16 -15.07 -19.54
N ARG A 13 12.34 -15.68 -19.68
CA ARG A 13 12.59 -16.69 -20.74
C ARG A 13 11.98 -18.06 -20.46
N ASN A 14 11.86 -18.44 -19.19
CA ASN A 14 11.31 -19.72 -18.77
C ASN A 14 9.93 -19.52 -18.10
N ASN A 15 8.89 -20.21 -18.58
CA ASN A 15 7.51 -20.02 -18.12
C ASN A 15 7.34 -20.19 -16.60
N TYR A 16 7.98 -21.19 -15.98
CA TYR A 16 7.87 -21.39 -14.53
C TYR A 16 8.55 -20.25 -13.74
N ALA A 17 9.71 -19.76 -14.22
CA ALA A 17 10.43 -18.66 -13.59
C ALA A 17 9.64 -17.35 -13.73
N MET A 18 9.01 -17.15 -14.89
CA MET A 18 8.12 -16.01 -15.14
C MET A 18 6.94 -16.01 -14.18
N LEU A 19 6.26 -17.15 -14.01
CA LEU A 19 5.14 -17.25 -13.06
C LEU A 19 5.58 -16.93 -11.64
N GLY A 20 6.73 -17.46 -11.19
CA GLY A 20 7.31 -17.13 -9.90
C GLY A 20 7.63 -15.63 -9.74
N ALA A 21 8.23 -15.02 -10.77
CA ALA A 21 8.55 -13.59 -10.77
C ALA A 21 7.30 -12.71 -10.73
N VAL A 22 6.26 -13.06 -11.48
CA VAL A 22 4.98 -12.33 -11.48
C VAL A 22 4.28 -12.44 -10.14
N PHE A 23 4.20 -13.63 -9.53
CA PHE A 23 3.58 -13.79 -8.22
C PHE A 23 4.36 -13.08 -7.12
N ALA A 24 5.67 -13.26 -7.07
CA ALA A 24 6.51 -12.55 -6.09
C ALA A 24 6.41 -11.03 -6.27
N GLY A 25 6.44 -10.55 -7.52
CA GLY A 25 6.25 -9.15 -7.86
C GLY A 25 4.88 -8.62 -7.44
N ALA A 26 3.81 -9.38 -7.67
CA ALA A 26 2.45 -9.01 -7.28
C ALA A 26 2.32 -8.87 -5.76
N PHE A 27 2.84 -9.81 -4.97
CA PHE A 27 2.81 -9.73 -3.51
C PHE A 27 3.61 -8.54 -2.98
N ALA A 28 4.83 -8.34 -3.49
CA ALA A 28 5.66 -7.19 -3.10
C ALA A 28 4.99 -5.87 -3.49
N PHE A 29 4.42 -5.80 -4.69
CA PHE A 29 3.70 -4.64 -5.18
C PHE A 29 2.49 -4.35 -4.31
N GLN A 30 1.60 -5.32 -4.08
CA GLN A 30 0.40 -5.17 -3.24
C GLN A 30 0.75 -4.56 -1.88
N MET A 31 1.71 -5.14 -1.15
CA MET A 31 2.11 -4.64 0.17
C MET A 31 2.62 -3.19 0.12
N SER A 32 3.48 -2.88 -0.85
CA SER A 32 4.02 -1.52 -1.00
C SER A 32 2.95 -0.52 -1.43
N PHE A 33 2.05 -0.93 -2.32
CA PHE A 33 1.00 -0.11 -2.90
C PHE A 33 -0.06 0.24 -1.86
N ASP A 34 -0.52 -0.72 -1.06
CA ASP A 34 -1.50 -0.49 0.01
C ASP A 34 -0.97 0.55 1.02
N VAL A 35 0.25 0.36 1.51
CA VAL A 35 0.88 1.28 2.48
C VAL A 35 1.07 2.67 1.87
N THR A 36 1.57 2.75 0.64
CA THR A 36 1.88 4.03 -0.01
C THR A 36 0.61 4.81 -0.32
N THR A 37 -0.39 4.14 -0.88
CA THR A 37 -1.66 4.77 -1.26
C THR A 37 -2.43 5.21 -0.03
N THR A 38 -2.44 4.40 1.05
CA THR A 38 -3.04 4.80 2.32
C THR A 38 -2.37 6.06 2.87
N LYS A 39 -1.03 6.11 2.92
CA LYS A 39 -0.32 7.31 3.38
C LYS A 39 -0.60 8.54 2.53
N LEU A 40 -0.66 8.37 1.21
CA LEU A 40 -0.98 9.46 0.30
C LEU A 40 -2.38 9.99 0.56
N TRP A 41 -3.36 9.09 0.67
CA TRP A 41 -4.74 9.43 0.99
C TRP A 41 -4.87 10.15 2.34
N ASP A 42 -4.18 9.62 3.36
CA ASP A 42 -4.19 10.17 4.71
C ASP A 42 -3.63 11.58 4.75
N ASN A 43 -2.56 11.83 4.00
CA ASN A 43 -1.95 13.15 3.91
C ASN A 43 -2.86 14.14 3.18
N MET A 44 -3.50 13.72 2.09
CA MET A 44 -4.42 14.56 1.32
C MET A 44 -5.71 14.90 2.08
N ASN A 45 -6.17 14.01 2.97
CA ASN A 45 -7.41 14.16 3.71
C ASN A 45 -7.21 14.47 5.20
N ARG A 46 -6.02 14.94 5.58
CA ARG A 46 -5.69 15.27 6.97
C ARG A 46 -6.71 16.24 7.58
N GLY A 47 -7.16 15.95 8.79
CA GLY A 47 -8.10 16.77 9.55
C GLY A 47 -9.57 16.55 9.16
N ARG A 48 -9.84 15.69 8.17
CA ARG A 48 -11.21 15.32 7.74
C ARG A 48 -11.53 13.85 7.98
N GLN A 49 -10.53 13.03 8.23
CA GLN A 49 -10.73 11.60 8.44
C GLN A 49 -11.25 11.35 9.85
N TRP A 50 -12.08 10.32 10.00
CA TRP A 50 -12.58 9.93 11.31
C TRP A 50 -11.46 9.76 12.35
N LYS A 51 -10.36 9.08 11.98
CA LYS A 51 -9.19 8.93 12.86
C LYS A 51 -8.56 10.25 13.34
N ASP A 52 -8.72 11.34 12.60
CA ASP A 52 -8.20 12.66 12.96
C ASP A 52 -9.17 13.43 13.88
N ILE A 53 -10.48 13.20 13.75
CA ILE A 53 -11.53 13.95 14.47
C ILE A 53 -12.19 13.16 15.61
N LYS A 54 -11.98 11.84 15.68
CA LYS A 54 -12.63 10.90 16.61
C LYS A 54 -12.50 11.33 18.07
N ALA A 55 -11.32 11.80 18.48
CA ALA A 55 -11.06 12.20 19.87
C ALA A 55 -12.10 13.23 20.36
N LYS A 56 -12.46 14.20 19.52
CA LYS A 56 -13.43 15.26 19.85
C LYS A 56 -14.83 14.73 20.16
N TYR A 57 -15.22 13.60 19.56
CA TYR A 57 -16.57 13.04 19.70
C TYR A 57 -16.65 11.95 20.76
N ILE A 58 -15.52 11.32 21.10
CA ILE A 58 -15.49 10.38 22.23
C ILE A 58 -15.40 11.14 23.55
N GLU A 59 -14.50 12.13 23.64
CA GLU A 59 -14.37 12.95 24.86
C GLU A 59 -15.61 13.82 25.08
N GLY A 60 -16.14 14.45 24.02
CA GLY A 60 -17.37 15.25 24.12
C GLY A 60 -18.65 14.42 24.32
N GLY A 61 -18.63 13.12 24.00
CA GLY A 61 -19.74 12.21 24.29
C GLY A 61 -19.77 11.75 25.75
N GLU A 62 -18.61 11.66 26.39
CA GLU A 62 -18.50 11.39 27.83
C GLU A 62 -18.88 12.62 28.67
N GLU A 63 -18.55 13.84 28.21
CA GLU A 63 -18.95 15.09 28.88
C GLU A 63 -20.44 15.47 28.71
N GLU A 64 -21.14 14.97 27.68
CA GLU A 64 -22.59 15.19 27.49
C GLU A 64 -23.46 14.16 28.24
N GLU A 65 -22.90 13.05 28.73
CA GLU A 65 -23.60 12.00 29.49
C GLU A 65 -23.50 12.17 31.03
N GLU A 66 -22.70 13.13 31.55
CA GLU A 66 -22.70 13.58 32.96
C GLU A 66 -23.50 14.88 33.17
#